data_AF-A0A0C9VZA9-F1
#
_entry.id   AF-A0A0C9VZA9-F1
#
_cell.length_a   1.000
_cell.length_b   1.000
_cell.length_c   1.000
_cell.angle_alpha   90.00
_cell.angle_beta   90.00
_cell.angle_gamma   90.00
#
_symmetry.space_group_name_H-M   'P 1'
#
loop_
_entity.id
_entity.type
_entity.pdbx_description
1 polymer ?
#
loop_
_entity_poly.entity_id
_entity_poly.type
_entity_poly.pdbx_seq_one_letter_code
_entity_poly.pdbx_strand_id
1 'polypeptide(L)'
;MQNGISRPPRPPSPGSRILSADQIKSDDADTVFKKTELKVTHVPDDLTTRFLSIASLNTDKHKETCGLLLGKKGRLQDVDIYKVTDLVIPKQRSASDSCLMVEDEVTVYGEERNLITLGWIHTHPHSSCFMTSSDMHILANFQRHLPEFFAIICSPNHYPETGVFRLTDPPGLKRVMTCKDTDPLHSHKHQLPLYTDADKGHIVFVSETLPTIADLR
;
A
#
# COMPACT_ATOMS: atom_id res chain seq x y z
N MET A 1 -55.99 16.53 26.11
CA MET A 1 -56.19 15.07 25.98
C MET A 1 -55.76 14.67 24.58
N GLN A 2 -54.96 13.61 24.48
CA GLN A 2 -54.12 13.22 23.35
C GLN A 2 -54.92 12.62 22.19
N ASN A 3 -54.58 12.98 20.95
CA ASN A 3 -54.93 12.22 19.74
C ASN A 3 -53.68 11.48 19.26
N GLY A 4 -53.80 10.16 19.11
CA GLY A 4 -52.74 9.26 18.70
C GLY A 4 -52.48 9.27 17.20
N ILE A 5 -51.20 9.20 16.83
CA ILE A 5 -50.73 8.88 15.48
C ILE A 5 -49.77 7.70 15.60
N SER A 6 -50.18 6.58 15.04
CA SER A 6 -49.47 5.29 15.02
C SER A 6 -48.23 5.37 14.12
N ARG A 7 -47.07 4.92 14.60
CA ARG A 7 -45.82 4.81 13.82
C ARG A 7 -45.85 3.59 12.88
N PRO A 8 -45.17 3.65 11.71
CA PRO A 8 -45.05 2.50 10.80
C PRO A 8 -44.07 1.43 11.35
N PRO A 9 -44.20 0.16 10.91
CA PRO A 9 -43.41 -0.96 11.43
C PRO A 9 -41.95 -0.94 10.96
N ARG A 10 -41.06 -1.42 11.83
CA ARG A 10 -39.61 -1.54 11.62
C ARG A 10 -39.28 -2.74 10.72
N PRO A 11 -38.29 -2.64 9.80
CA PRO A 11 -37.84 -3.79 9.01
C PRO A 11 -37.16 -4.87 9.87
N PRO A 12 -37.20 -6.15 9.44
CA PRO A 12 -36.65 -7.27 10.20
C PRO A 12 -35.12 -7.25 10.22
N SER A 13 -34.55 -7.53 11.39
CA SER A 13 -33.12 -7.71 11.63
C SER A 13 -32.60 -9.03 11.03
N PRO A 14 -31.48 -9.03 10.29
CA PRO A 14 -30.84 -10.27 9.85
C PRO A 14 -30.31 -11.06 11.04
N GLY A 15 -30.71 -12.33 11.13
CA GLY A 15 -30.43 -13.22 12.26
C GLY A 15 -28.95 -13.48 12.48
N SER A 16 -28.50 -13.16 13.68
CA SER A 16 -27.24 -13.61 14.26
C SER A 16 -27.32 -15.12 14.55
N ARG A 17 -26.59 -15.95 13.79
CA ARG A 17 -26.14 -17.25 14.30
C ARG A 17 -24.91 -16.99 15.15
N ILE A 18 -25.12 -17.00 16.46
CA ILE A 18 -24.08 -17.04 17.48
C ILE A 18 -23.44 -18.43 17.39
N LEU A 19 -22.16 -18.49 17.03
CA LEU A 19 -21.31 -19.63 17.39
C LEU A 19 -20.60 -19.22 18.69
N SER A 20 -20.97 -19.90 19.77
CA SER A 20 -20.47 -19.73 21.12
C SER A 20 -18.98 -20.04 21.20
N ALA A 21 -18.27 -19.23 21.99
CA ALA A 21 -16.92 -19.49 22.45
C ALA A 21 -16.95 -20.67 23.41
N ASP A 22 -16.68 -21.87 22.91
CA ASP A 22 -16.10 -23.00 23.64
C ASP A 22 -15.90 -24.14 22.62
N GLN A 23 -14.73 -24.76 22.66
CA GLN A 23 -14.20 -25.79 21.74
C GLN A 23 -13.23 -25.29 20.64
N ILE A 24 -12.06 -24.83 21.06
CA ILE A 24 -10.82 -25.15 20.34
C ILE A 24 -9.91 -25.82 21.36
N LYS A 25 -9.76 -27.14 21.21
CA LYS A 25 -8.76 -27.92 21.93
C LYS A 25 -7.37 -27.44 21.51
N SER A 26 -6.51 -27.30 22.50
CA SER A 26 -5.08 -27.14 22.37
C SER A 26 -4.50 -28.31 21.58
N ASP A 27 -3.90 -28.02 20.44
CA ASP A 27 -2.82 -28.84 19.90
C ASP A 27 -1.66 -27.89 19.59
N ASP A 28 -0.57 -28.11 20.31
CA ASP A 28 0.76 -27.60 19.99
C ASP A 28 1.07 -27.87 18.52
N ALA A 29 1.33 -26.80 17.79
CA ALA A 29 2.14 -26.85 16.60
C ALA A 29 2.90 -25.53 16.50
N ASP A 30 4.11 -25.55 17.04
CA ASP A 30 5.25 -24.75 16.57
C ASP A 30 5.27 -24.79 15.04
N THR A 31 4.50 -23.89 14.42
CA THR A 31 4.65 -23.59 13.02
C THR A 31 5.89 -22.72 12.98
N VAL A 32 7.03 -23.37 12.78
CA VAL A 32 8.30 -22.73 12.44
C VAL A 32 7.99 -21.68 11.37
N PHE A 33 7.92 -20.41 11.77
CA PHE A 33 7.80 -19.30 10.84
C PHE A 33 9.10 -19.29 10.05
N LYS A 34 9.13 -19.98 8.91
CA LYS A 34 10.18 -19.81 7.93
C LYS A 34 10.20 -18.31 7.62
N LYS A 35 11.27 -17.64 8.05
CA LYS A 35 11.63 -16.31 7.59
C LYS A 35 11.81 -16.43 6.08
N THR A 36 10.75 -16.20 5.32
CA THR A 36 10.82 -16.19 3.86
C THR A 36 11.67 -15.00 3.50
N GLU A 37 12.88 -15.25 3.01
CA GLU A 37 13.72 -14.18 2.47
C GLU A 37 12.99 -13.54 1.30
N LEU A 38 12.87 -12.21 1.36
CA LEU A 38 12.20 -11.42 0.35
C LEU A 38 13.06 -11.41 -0.91
N LYS A 39 12.45 -11.57 -2.08
CA LYS A 39 13.18 -11.36 -3.34
C LYS A 39 13.59 -9.90 -3.44
N VAL A 40 14.80 -9.67 -3.90
CA VAL A 40 15.27 -8.31 -4.19
C VAL A 40 14.43 -7.72 -5.32
N THR A 41 14.05 -6.46 -5.18
CA THR A 41 13.37 -5.69 -6.22
C THR A 41 14.25 -4.55 -6.70
N HIS A 42 14.63 -4.58 -7.98
CA HIS A 42 15.35 -3.50 -8.63
C HIS A 42 14.38 -2.40 -9.06
N VAL A 43 14.68 -1.16 -8.69
CA VAL A 43 13.91 0.04 -9.04
C VAL A 43 14.80 1.00 -9.82
N PRO A 44 14.36 1.58 -10.95
CA PRO A 44 15.15 2.60 -11.62
C PRO A 44 15.42 3.80 -10.71
N ASP A 45 16.67 4.25 -10.65
CA ASP A 45 17.11 5.35 -9.78
C ASP A 45 16.50 6.71 -10.12
N ASP A 46 16.13 6.92 -11.38
CA ASP A 46 15.47 8.14 -11.85
C ASP A 46 13.94 8.14 -11.70
N LEU A 47 13.35 7.03 -11.23
CA LEU A 47 11.91 6.85 -11.12
C LEU A 47 11.26 7.90 -10.23
N THR A 48 11.83 8.16 -9.05
CA THR A 48 11.33 9.14 -8.08
C THR A 48 11.35 10.55 -8.67
N THR A 49 12.44 10.91 -9.35
CA THR A 49 12.60 12.23 -10.00
C THR A 49 11.55 12.44 -11.09
N ARG A 50 11.30 11.42 -11.92
CA ARG A 50 10.25 11.47 -12.95
C ARG A 50 8.86 11.59 -12.34
N PHE A 51 8.59 10.80 -11.30
CA PHE A 51 7.32 10.86 -10.59
C PHE A 51 7.05 12.25 -10.03
N LEU A 52 8.03 12.85 -9.34
CA LEU A 52 7.92 14.21 -8.79
C LEU A 52 7.68 15.26 -9.88
N SER A 53 8.30 15.11 -11.05
CA SER A 53 8.03 15.99 -12.20
C SER A 53 6.56 15.92 -12.65
N ILE A 54 5.99 14.72 -12.72
CA ILE A 54 4.57 14.50 -13.11
C ILE A 54 3.61 15.02 -12.02
N ALA A 55 3.99 14.88 -10.75
CA ALA A 55 3.19 15.28 -9.60
C ALA A 55 3.24 16.80 -9.30
N SER A 56 4.22 17.52 -9.85
CA SER A 56 4.52 18.94 -9.56
C SER A 56 3.28 19.84 -9.48
N LEU A 57 2.41 19.81 -10.50
CA LEU A 57 1.20 20.64 -10.55
C LEU A 57 0.22 20.41 -9.38
N ASN A 58 0.16 19.18 -8.88
CA ASN A 58 -0.67 18.83 -7.72
C ASN A 58 0.07 19.20 -6.42
N THR A 59 1.37 18.94 -6.35
CA THR A 59 2.22 19.31 -5.21
C THR A 59 2.16 20.82 -4.95
N ASP A 60 2.26 21.65 -5.99
CA ASP A 60 2.15 23.12 -5.91
C ASP A 60 0.76 23.57 -5.42
N LYS A 61 -0.27 22.76 -5.69
CA LYS A 61 -1.65 22.98 -5.23
C LYS A 61 -1.93 22.28 -3.91
N HIS A 62 -0.91 21.77 -3.22
CA HIS A 62 -1.04 21.13 -1.92
C HIS A 62 -1.92 19.88 -1.96
N LYS A 63 -1.81 19.11 -3.05
CA LYS A 63 -2.55 17.88 -3.30
C LYS A 63 -1.61 16.72 -3.55
N GLU A 64 -1.95 15.58 -2.97
CA GLU A 64 -1.20 14.34 -3.20
C GLU A 64 -1.42 13.82 -4.61
N THR A 65 -0.37 13.20 -5.16
CA THR A 65 -0.43 12.39 -6.38
C THR A 65 0.04 10.99 -6.02
N CYS A 66 -0.59 9.98 -6.59
CA CYS A 66 -0.21 8.58 -6.43
C CYS A 66 0.02 7.90 -7.79
N GLY A 67 0.82 6.84 -7.76
CA GLY A 67 1.15 6.00 -8.89
C GLY A 67 1.44 4.57 -8.44
N LEU A 68 1.41 3.65 -9.39
CA LEU A 68 1.72 2.24 -9.16
C LEU A 68 3.00 1.86 -9.90
N LEU A 69 3.84 1.08 -9.21
CA LEU A 69 5.10 0.54 -9.72
C LEU A 69 4.83 -0.86 -10.23
N LEU A 70 4.84 -1.02 -11.55
CA LEU A 70 4.60 -2.27 -12.23
C LEU A 70 5.91 -2.83 -12.77
N GLY A 71 6.00 -4.15 -12.83
CA GLY A 71 7.23 -4.80 -13.25
C GLY A 71 7.09 -6.28 -13.53
N LYS A 72 8.24 -6.94 -13.70
CA LYS A 72 8.31 -8.36 -14.05
C LYS A 72 9.28 -9.10 -13.14
N LYS A 73 9.10 -10.42 -13.08
CA LYS A 73 10.13 -11.32 -12.55
C LYS A 73 11.31 -11.33 -13.51
N GLY A 74 12.51 -11.26 -12.96
CA GLY A 74 13.77 -11.42 -13.68
C GLY A 74 14.69 -12.39 -12.94
N ARG A 75 15.90 -12.54 -13.45
CA ARG A 75 16.99 -13.22 -12.77
C ARG A 75 18.21 -12.34 -12.70
N LEU A 76 18.89 -12.39 -11.57
CA LEU A 76 20.23 -11.88 -11.40
C LEU A 76 21.11 -13.06 -11.01
N GLN A 77 21.96 -13.49 -11.95
CA GLN A 77 22.66 -14.78 -11.84
C GLN A 77 21.64 -15.92 -11.63
N ASP A 78 21.77 -16.70 -10.55
CA ASP A 78 20.88 -17.81 -10.22
C ASP A 78 19.78 -17.45 -9.20
N VAL A 79 19.58 -16.16 -8.92
CA VAL A 79 18.58 -15.67 -7.96
C VAL A 79 17.42 -15.00 -8.68
N ASP A 80 16.19 -15.38 -8.32
CA ASP A 80 14.97 -14.73 -8.80
C ASP A 80 14.81 -13.35 -8.14
N ILE A 81 14.61 -12.32 -8.97
CA ILE A 81 14.39 -10.94 -8.53
C ILE A 81 13.14 -10.37 -9.19
N TYR A 82 12.64 -9.25 -8.66
CA TYR A 82 11.72 -8.40 -9.39
C TYR A 82 12.44 -7.20 -9.99
N LYS A 83 11.96 -6.72 -11.13
CA LYS A 83 12.41 -5.46 -11.73
C LYS A 83 11.18 -4.59 -11.98
N VAL A 84 11.15 -3.39 -11.40
CA VAL A 84 10.19 -2.35 -11.75
C VAL A 84 10.55 -1.82 -13.13
N THR A 85 9.59 -1.86 -14.05
CA THR A 85 9.77 -1.44 -15.45
C THR A 85 8.85 -0.30 -15.83
N ASP A 86 7.72 -0.15 -15.13
CA ASP A 86 6.65 0.76 -15.49
C ASP A 86 6.22 1.57 -14.27
N LEU A 87 6.12 2.88 -14.43
CA LEU A 87 5.42 3.78 -13.50
C LEU A 87 4.10 4.17 -14.16
N VAL A 88 2.99 3.71 -13.56
CA VAL A 88 1.64 3.98 -14.04
C VAL A 88 0.99 5.03 -13.14
N ILE A 89 0.52 6.13 -13.73
CA ILE A 89 -0.22 7.18 -13.04
C ILE A 89 -1.71 6.98 -13.35
N PRO A 90 -2.50 6.40 -12.42
CA PRO A 90 -3.91 6.14 -12.66
C PRO A 90 -4.73 7.42 -12.66
N LYS A 91 -5.95 7.34 -13.22
CA LYS A 91 -7.03 8.28 -12.88
C LYS A 91 -7.19 8.31 -11.37
N GLN A 92 -7.16 9.50 -10.80
CA GLN A 92 -7.13 9.67 -9.36
C GLN A 92 -7.80 10.96 -8.91
N ARG A 93 -8.39 10.91 -7.71
CA ARG A 93 -8.92 12.08 -7.01
C ARG A 93 -7.94 12.50 -5.93
N SER A 94 -7.22 13.58 -6.21
CA SER A 94 -6.22 14.16 -5.31
C SER A 94 -6.81 15.13 -4.30
N ALA A 95 -6.53 14.91 -3.02
CA ALA A 95 -6.76 15.83 -1.90
C ALA A 95 -5.44 16.08 -1.15
N SER A 96 -5.45 16.89 -0.10
CA SER A 96 -4.22 17.30 0.60
C SER A 96 -3.56 16.19 1.43
N ASP A 97 -4.32 15.18 1.82
CA ASP A 97 -3.95 14.07 2.71
C ASP A 97 -4.42 12.70 2.19
N SER A 98 -4.88 12.66 0.93
CA SER A 98 -5.33 11.42 0.30
C SER A 98 -5.27 11.46 -1.22
N CYS A 99 -5.02 10.29 -1.80
CA CYS A 99 -5.10 10.02 -3.23
C CYS A 99 -5.94 8.77 -3.47
N LEU A 100 -7.11 8.92 -4.08
CA LEU A 100 -8.00 7.80 -4.41
C LEU A 100 -7.92 7.50 -5.90
N MET A 101 -7.39 6.33 -6.27
CA MET A 101 -7.24 5.91 -7.66
C MET A 101 -8.41 5.05 -8.16
N VAL A 102 -8.57 4.99 -9.48
CA VAL A 102 -9.42 4.01 -10.18
C VAL A 102 -8.55 2.83 -10.63
N GLU A 103 -8.83 1.63 -10.13
CA GLU A 103 -7.94 0.47 -10.27
C GLU A 103 -8.09 -0.29 -11.61
N ASP A 104 -9.28 -0.24 -12.22
CA ASP A 104 -9.64 -1.07 -13.38
C ASP A 104 -8.67 -0.85 -14.57
N GLU A 105 -8.33 0.40 -14.88
CA GLU A 105 -7.46 0.72 -16.02
C GLU A 105 -6.01 0.27 -15.80
N VAL A 106 -5.53 0.30 -14.55
CA VAL A 106 -4.18 -0.20 -14.22
C VAL A 106 -4.14 -1.72 -14.31
N THR A 107 -5.22 -2.38 -13.88
CA THR A 107 -5.35 -3.84 -14.00
C THR A 107 -5.29 -4.26 -15.46
N VAL A 108 -6.07 -3.61 -16.34
CA VAL A 108 -6.04 -3.87 -17.79
C VAL A 108 -4.65 -3.59 -18.37
N TYR A 109 -4.04 -2.44 -18.05
CA TYR A 109 -2.69 -2.10 -18.52
C TYR A 109 -1.65 -3.17 -18.14
N GLY A 110 -1.71 -3.65 -16.90
CA GLY A 110 -0.82 -4.65 -16.36
C GLY A 110 -1.02 -6.03 -17.02
N GLU A 111 -2.27 -6.47 -17.17
CA GLU A 111 -2.60 -7.75 -17.80
C GLU A 111 -2.13 -7.82 -19.25
N GLU A 112 -2.42 -6.80 -20.06
CA GLU A 112 -2.00 -6.73 -21.48
C GLU A 112 -0.48 -6.85 -21.66
N ARG A 113 0.30 -6.37 -20.68
CA ARG A 113 1.76 -6.33 -20.72
C ARG A 113 2.43 -7.42 -19.89
N ASN A 114 1.64 -8.28 -19.24
CA ASN A 114 2.09 -9.27 -18.28
C ASN A 114 2.97 -8.65 -17.18
N LEU A 115 2.48 -7.58 -16.57
CA LEU A 115 3.14 -6.87 -15.47
C LEU A 115 2.46 -7.20 -14.14
N ILE A 116 3.27 -7.22 -13.08
CA ILE A 116 2.83 -7.42 -11.69
C ILE A 116 2.94 -6.06 -10.99
N THR A 117 1.94 -5.71 -10.17
CA THR A 117 2.02 -4.55 -9.29
C THR A 117 2.97 -4.85 -8.13
N LEU A 118 4.15 -4.22 -8.13
CA LEU A 118 5.24 -4.45 -7.18
C LEU A 118 5.30 -3.42 -6.07
N GLY A 119 4.76 -2.22 -6.30
CA GLY A 119 4.78 -1.18 -5.28
C GLY A 119 3.85 -0.02 -5.57
N TRP A 120 3.81 0.88 -4.61
CA TRP A 120 3.05 2.12 -4.62
C TRP A 120 4.01 3.31 -4.51
N ILE A 121 3.70 4.42 -5.15
CA ILE A 121 4.43 5.67 -4.96
C ILE A 121 3.45 6.83 -4.79
N HIS A 122 3.65 7.68 -3.79
CA HIS A 122 2.86 8.91 -3.64
C HIS A 122 3.64 10.06 -3.05
N THR A 123 3.09 11.27 -3.18
CA THR A 123 3.65 12.48 -2.61
C THR A 123 2.99 12.86 -1.30
N HIS A 124 3.78 13.38 -0.35
CA HIS A 124 3.34 14.21 0.77
C HIS A 124 3.76 15.67 0.52
N PRO A 125 2.88 16.54 0.00
CA PRO A 125 3.24 17.92 -0.29
C PRO A 125 3.59 18.75 0.97
N HIS A 126 2.96 18.46 2.11
CA HIS A 126 3.11 19.22 3.37
C HIS A 126 3.53 18.40 4.58
N SER A 127 3.50 17.08 4.45
CA SER A 127 3.84 16.19 5.55
C SER A 127 5.28 15.72 5.39
N SER A 128 5.90 15.36 6.50
CA SER A 128 7.19 14.67 6.48
C SER A 128 7.04 13.26 5.86
N CYS A 129 8.19 12.64 5.57
CA CYS A 129 8.24 11.34 4.96
C CYS A 129 8.03 10.22 5.99
N PHE A 130 6.78 9.79 6.18
CA PHE A 130 6.39 8.69 7.06
C PHE A 130 5.16 7.96 6.53
N MET A 131 4.91 6.74 6.99
CA MET A 131 3.71 5.98 6.65
C MET A 131 2.50 6.48 7.46
N THR A 132 1.48 7.01 6.79
CA THR A 132 0.19 7.32 7.43
C THR A 132 -0.61 6.03 7.70
N SER A 133 -1.71 6.15 8.45
CA SER A 133 -2.61 5.01 8.67
C SER A 133 -3.22 4.49 7.37
N SER A 134 -3.68 5.41 6.53
CA SER A 134 -4.21 5.07 5.20
C SER A 134 -3.16 4.37 4.33
N ASP A 135 -1.91 4.84 4.35
CA ASP A 135 -0.81 4.16 3.65
C ASP A 135 -0.63 2.73 4.18
N MET A 136 -0.54 2.56 5.51
CA MET A 136 -0.40 1.23 6.10
C MET A 136 -1.52 0.27 5.68
N HIS A 137 -2.76 0.76 5.60
CA HIS A 137 -3.91 -0.03 5.14
C HIS A 137 -3.80 -0.41 3.66
N ILE A 138 -3.35 0.50 2.80
CA ILE A 138 -3.07 0.21 1.39
C ILE A 138 -1.99 -0.87 1.29
N LEU A 139 -0.83 -0.67 1.94
CA LEU A 139 0.25 -1.66 1.91
C LEU A 139 -0.19 -3.01 2.45
N ALA A 140 -1.02 -3.06 3.51
CA ALA A 140 -1.49 -4.33 4.05
C ALA A 140 -2.30 -5.15 3.03
N ASN A 141 -3.15 -4.48 2.23
CA ASN A 141 -3.96 -5.13 1.20
C ASN A 141 -3.13 -5.73 0.06
N PHE A 142 -2.00 -5.11 -0.29
CA PHE A 142 -1.10 -5.64 -1.30
C PHE A 142 -0.10 -6.65 -0.71
N GLN A 143 0.54 -6.33 0.42
CA GLN A 143 1.62 -7.12 1.02
C GLN A 143 1.15 -8.50 1.50
N ARG A 144 -0.15 -8.67 1.82
CA ARG A 144 -0.74 -10.00 2.11
C ARG A 144 -0.73 -10.96 0.91
N HIS A 145 -0.69 -10.44 -0.31
CA HIS A 145 -0.70 -11.23 -1.55
C HIS A 145 0.69 -11.29 -2.19
N LEU A 146 1.49 -10.24 -2.02
CA LEU A 146 2.87 -10.13 -2.47
C LEU A 146 3.76 -9.63 -1.32
N PRO A 147 4.46 -10.51 -0.58
CA PRO A 147 5.31 -10.10 0.54
C PRO A 147 6.38 -9.07 0.18
N GLU A 148 6.79 -9.01 -1.09
CA GLU A 148 7.74 -8.06 -1.65
C GLU A 148 7.14 -6.68 -1.99
N PHE A 149 5.83 -6.48 -1.79
CA PHE A 149 5.21 -5.17 -2.03
C PHE A 149 5.77 -4.09 -1.10
N PHE A 150 5.99 -2.90 -1.64
CA PHE A 150 6.59 -1.77 -0.91
C PHE A 150 5.95 -0.44 -1.33
N ALA A 151 6.25 0.62 -0.59
CA ALA A 151 5.88 1.98 -0.98
C ALA A 151 7.06 2.93 -0.99
N ILE A 152 7.03 3.87 -1.92
CA ILE A 152 7.90 5.04 -1.98
C ILE A 152 7.06 6.26 -1.61
N ILE A 153 7.46 6.98 -0.58
CA ILE A 153 6.82 8.24 -0.18
C ILE A 153 7.77 9.37 -0.55
N CYS A 154 7.28 10.34 -1.31
CA CYS A 154 8.05 11.50 -1.74
C CYS A 154 7.56 12.73 -0.97
N SER A 155 8.40 13.31 -0.12
CA SER A 155 8.11 14.52 0.66
C SER A 155 8.99 15.68 0.18
N PRO A 156 8.70 16.30 -0.98
CA PRO A 156 9.62 17.22 -1.66
C PRO A 156 9.99 18.47 -0.85
N ASN A 157 9.22 18.81 0.18
CA ASN A 157 9.45 19.97 1.04
C ASN A 157 10.05 19.61 2.42
N HIS A 158 10.44 18.36 2.64
CA HIS A 158 10.94 17.86 3.93
C HIS A 158 12.18 16.98 3.78
N TYR A 159 12.94 16.83 4.86
CA TYR A 159 14.03 15.86 4.94
C TYR A 159 13.63 14.67 5.84
N PRO A 160 13.81 13.41 5.41
CA PRO A 160 14.26 13.02 4.07
C PRO A 160 13.21 13.30 2.99
N GLU A 161 13.66 13.61 1.77
CA GLU A 161 12.79 13.91 0.62
C GLU A 161 12.08 12.66 0.08
N THR A 162 12.64 11.49 0.32
CA THR A 162 12.07 10.22 -0.12
C THR A 162 12.36 9.14 0.90
N GLY A 163 11.40 8.27 1.13
CA GLY A 163 11.52 7.10 1.98
C GLY A 163 10.88 5.88 1.33
N VAL A 164 11.47 4.71 1.55
CA VAL A 164 10.99 3.44 1.00
C VAL A 164 10.60 2.54 2.15
N PHE A 165 9.33 2.14 2.19
CA PHE A 165 8.73 1.50 3.35
C PHE A 165 8.02 0.19 3.01
N ARG A 166 7.92 -0.67 4.02
CA ARG A 166 7.08 -1.87 4.02
C ARG A 166 6.50 -2.12 5.40
N LEU A 167 5.42 -2.89 5.50
CA LEU A 167 4.95 -3.35 6.82
C LEU A 167 5.90 -4.41 7.37
N THR A 168 6.10 -4.39 8.68
CA THR A 168 6.74 -5.49 9.40
C THR A 168 5.82 -6.71 9.33
N ASP A 169 6.38 -7.90 9.19
CA ASP A 169 5.59 -9.13 9.05
C ASP A 169 6.28 -10.32 9.73
N PRO A 170 5.89 -10.67 10.96
CA PRO A 170 5.06 -9.90 11.91
C PRO A 170 5.81 -8.67 12.51
N PRO A 171 5.16 -7.73 13.23
CA PRO A 171 3.72 -7.68 13.60
C PRO A 171 2.82 -6.77 12.76
N GLY A 172 3.39 -5.88 11.95
CA GLY A 172 2.71 -4.84 11.18
C GLY A 172 1.52 -5.33 10.37
N LEU A 173 1.78 -6.27 9.46
CA LEU A 173 0.77 -6.80 8.55
C LEU A 173 -0.43 -7.38 9.31
N LYS A 174 -0.17 -8.24 10.30
CA LYS A 174 -1.24 -8.82 11.14
C LYS A 174 -2.04 -7.76 11.89
N ARG A 175 -1.37 -6.73 12.44
CA ARG A 175 -2.03 -5.66 13.22
C ARG A 175 -2.97 -4.84 12.34
N VAL A 176 -2.51 -4.41 11.18
CA VAL A 176 -3.30 -3.57 10.26
C VAL A 176 -4.45 -4.37 9.65
N MET A 177 -4.22 -5.61 9.23
CA MET A 177 -5.25 -6.48 8.65
C MET A 177 -6.40 -6.84 9.62
N THR A 178 -6.16 -6.75 10.93
CA THR A 178 -7.18 -7.01 11.96
C THR A 178 -7.80 -5.74 12.54
N CYS A 179 -7.38 -4.56 12.06
CA CYS A 179 -7.96 -3.30 12.46
C CYS A 179 -9.40 -3.15 11.95
N LYS A 180 -10.27 -2.59 12.79
CA LYS A 180 -11.69 -2.34 12.49
C LYS A 180 -12.05 -0.86 12.59
N ASP A 181 -11.05 0.00 12.79
CA ASP A 181 -11.26 1.44 12.83
C ASP A 181 -11.58 1.94 11.42
N THR A 182 -12.58 2.81 11.31
CA THR A 182 -13.06 3.36 10.04
C THR A 182 -12.54 4.77 9.79
N ASP A 183 -11.94 5.43 10.79
CA ASP A 183 -11.34 6.75 10.61
C ASP A 183 -10.03 6.63 9.81
N PRO A 184 -9.89 7.24 8.62
CA PRO A 184 -8.67 7.13 7.81
C PRO A 184 -7.41 7.72 8.48
N LEU A 185 -7.57 8.54 9.52
CA LEU A 185 -6.48 9.20 10.24
C LEU A 185 -6.20 8.60 11.62
N HIS A 186 -6.80 7.47 11.96
CA HIS A 186 -6.57 6.81 13.26
C HIS A 186 -5.12 6.35 13.46
N SER A 187 -4.69 6.27 14.71
CA SER A 187 -3.33 5.81 15.05
C SER A 187 -3.31 4.34 15.47
N HIS A 188 -2.36 3.56 14.93
CA HIS A 188 -2.12 2.19 15.38
C HIS A 188 -1.13 2.16 16.55
N LYS A 189 -1.62 1.95 17.77
CA LYS A 189 -0.76 1.73 18.94
C LYS A 189 -0.26 0.29 18.97
N HIS A 190 1.06 0.14 19.06
CA HIS A 190 1.74 -1.15 19.20
C HIS A 190 3.10 -0.97 19.89
N GLN A 191 3.57 -2.00 20.61
CA GLN A 191 4.85 -1.96 21.33
C GLN A 191 6.08 -2.02 20.39
N LEU A 192 5.90 -2.64 19.24
CA LEU A 192 6.91 -2.77 18.18
C LEU A 192 6.51 -1.95 16.95
N PRO A 193 7.47 -1.46 16.14
CA PRO A 193 7.21 -0.79 14.88
C PRO A 193 6.35 -1.63 13.92
N LEU A 194 5.35 -1.00 13.31
CA LEU A 194 4.43 -1.65 12.36
C LEU A 194 4.89 -1.57 10.91
N TYR A 195 5.85 -0.71 10.62
CA TYR A 195 6.52 -0.61 9.34
C TYR A 195 8.01 -0.37 9.55
N THR A 196 8.79 -0.57 8.49
CA THR A 196 10.25 -0.42 8.48
C THR A 196 10.70 0.08 7.11
N ASP A 197 11.91 0.63 7.04
CA ASP A 197 12.57 0.91 5.78
C ASP A 197 12.75 -0.39 4.98
N ALA A 198 12.57 -0.31 3.66
CA ALA A 198 12.72 -1.44 2.74
C ALA A 198 13.98 -1.33 1.85
N ASP A 199 14.68 -0.20 1.89
CA ASP A 199 15.90 0.08 1.11
C ASP A 199 17.17 -0.60 1.67
N LYS A 200 17.08 -1.25 2.83
CA LYS A 200 18.17 -2.04 3.45
C LYS A 200 18.27 -3.45 2.89
N GLY A 201 18.25 -3.58 1.56
CA GLY A 201 18.53 -4.82 0.82
C GLY A 201 17.34 -5.46 0.12
N HIS A 202 16.09 -5.17 0.52
CA HIS A 202 14.91 -5.66 -0.20
C HIS A 202 14.69 -4.86 -1.49
N ILE A 203 14.73 -3.53 -1.40
CA ILE A 203 14.62 -2.61 -2.53
C ILE A 203 15.99 -2.05 -2.85
N VAL A 204 16.40 -2.13 -4.12
CA VAL A 204 17.69 -1.64 -4.60
C VAL A 204 17.46 -0.73 -5.80
N PHE A 205 17.93 0.51 -5.74
CA PHE A 205 17.90 1.42 -6.86
C PHE A 205 19.05 1.13 -7.82
N VAL A 206 18.77 1.06 -9.12
CA VAL A 206 19.75 0.71 -10.17
C VAL A 206 19.63 1.62 -11.39
N SER A 207 20.77 1.94 -12.00
CA SER A 207 20.86 2.81 -13.19
C SER A 207 20.77 2.03 -14.52
N GLU A 208 20.22 0.81 -14.53
CA GLU A 208 20.28 -0.10 -15.69
C GLU A 208 19.37 0.34 -16.84
N THR A 209 18.15 0.79 -16.53
CA THR A 209 17.10 1.06 -17.52
C THR A 209 16.13 2.13 -17.04
N LEU A 210 15.74 3.03 -17.93
CA LEU A 210 14.70 4.03 -17.66
C LEU A 210 13.32 3.34 -17.54
N PRO A 211 12.47 3.77 -16.60
CA PRO A 211 11.11 3.25 -16.49
C PRO A 211 10.25 3.77 -17.65
N THR A 212 9.34 2.92 -18.13
CA THR A 212 8.24 3.36 -18.98
C THR A 212 7.24 4.13 -18.14
N ILE A 213 6.84 5.32 -18.60
CA ILE A 213 5.84 6.15 -17.92
C ILE A 213 4.51 6.01 -18.67
N ALA A 214 3.47 5.56 -17.97
CA ALA A 214 2.12 5.49 -18.50
C ALA A 214 1.20 6.40 -17.66
N ASP A 215 0.81 7.55 -18.21
CA ASP A 215 -0.12 8.48 -17.57
C ASP A 215 -1.54 8.26 -18.10
N LEU A 216 -2.45 7.80 -17.24
CA LEU A 216 -3.82 7.40 -17.57
C LEU A 216 -4.87 8.43 -17.11
N ARG A 217 -4.44 9.57 -16.56
CA ARG A 217 -5.33 10.58 -15.94
C ARG A 217 -6.34 11.22 -16.90
#